data_AF-H1V2Z1-F1
#
_entry.id   AF-H1V2Z1-F1
#
_cell.length_a   1.000
_cell.length_b   1.000
_cell.length_c   1.000
_cell.angle_alpha   90.00
_cell.angle_beta   90.00
_cell.angle_gamma   90.00
#
_symmetry.space_group_name_H-M   'P 1'
#
loop_
_entity.id
_entity.type
_entity.pdbx_description
1 polymer ?
#
loop_
_entity_poly.entity_id
_entity_poly.type
_entity_poly.pdbx_seq_one_letter_code
_entity_poly.pdbx_strand_id
1 'polypeptide(L)'
;MTTKKPDIEPFELFKECGVFCLEDENIGKLVQEVDDLGLSTNLESWKFFKDTVHGNSTIRQILEGFLEPPNPHSCHTFGPEPRQVFCFWPQPNQSHRLVLSMWSAGTKLELHEGSHKGPLKAVLASNGLFEVPGASLEKHSIKAVPRDLEKGGILISDVRFAFERKAGFTIAYRMESVTPNQDGIPKVG
;
A
#
# COMPACT_ATOMS: atom_id res chain seq x y z
N MET A 1 -22.72 -15.75 23.70
CA MET A 1 -21.78 -14.69 24.12
C MET A 1 -20.89 -14.37 22.93
N THR A 2 -21.30 -13.39 22.13
CA THR A 2 -20.56 -12.92 20.96
C THR A 2 -19.50 -11.95 21.48
N THR A 3 -18.25 -12.40 21.55
CA THR A 3 -17.11 -11.53 21.84
C THR A 3 -16.95 -10.56 20.66
N LYS A 4 -17.45 -9.32 20.81
CA LYS A 4 -16.98 -8.20 20.01
C LYS A 4 -15.46 -8.19 20.16
N LYS A 5 -14.73 -8.41 19.06
CA LYS A 5 -13.33 -8.02 19.00
C LYS A 5 -13.28 -6.53 19.40
N PRO A 6 -12.33 -6.11 20.25
CA PRO A 6 -12.17 -4.68 20.53
C PRO A 6 -12.06 -3.95 19.20
N ASP A 7 -12.69 -2.77 19.11
CA ASP A 7 -12.53 -1.87 17.97
C ASP A 7 -11.05 -1.44 17.95
N ILE A 8 -10.22 -2.19 17.22
CA ILE A 8 -8.81 -1.89 17.05
C ILE A 8 -8.74 -0.64 16.16
N GLU A 9 -8.11 0.42 16.67
CA GLU A 9 -7.89 1.65 15.93
C GLU A 9 -7.21 1.37 14.58
N PRO A 10 -7.65 1.98 13.47
CA PRO A 10 -7.16 1.69 12.12
C PRO A 10 -5.64 1.76 11.98
N PHE A 11 -5.00 2.70 12.67
CA PHE A 11 -3.54 2.85 12.67
C PHE A 11 -2.81 1.69 13.35
N GLU A 12 -3.36 1.17 14.45
CA GLU A 12 -2.77 0.02 15.14
C GLU A 12 -2.97 -1.27 14.32
N LEU A 13 -4.10 -1.40 13.63
CA LEU A 13 -4.29 -2.48 12.66
C LEU A 13 -3.28 -2.39 11.51
N PHE A 14 -3.05 -1.20 10.95
CA PHE A 14 -2.05 -0.98 9.92
C PHE A 14 -0.65 -1.37 10.40
N LYS A 15 -0.23 -0.96 11.59
CA LYS A 15 1.07 -1.36 12.17
C LYS A 15 1.20 -2.88 12.32
N GLU A 16 0.12 -3.54 12.74
CA GLU A 16 0.11 -4.98 13.00
C GLU A 16 0.15 -5.79 11.70
N CYS A 17 -0.67 -5.43 10.71
CA CYS A 17 -0.83 -6.16 9.46
C CYS A 17 0.13 -5.70 8.35
N GLY A 18 0.66 -4.48 8.44
CA GLY A 18 1.49 -3.84 7.41
C GLY A 18 0.69 -3.26 6.25
N VAL A 19 -0.64 -3.36 6.32
CA VAL A 19 -1.57 -2.94 5.28
C VAL A 19 -2.90 -2.52 5.88
N PHE A 20 -3.53 -1.53 5.27
CA PHE A 20 -4.92 -1.15 5.48
C PHE A 20 -5.62 -1.12 4.13
N CYS A 21 -6.86 -1.62 4.08
CA CYS A 21 -7.63 -1.75 2.85
C CYS A 21 -9.06 -1.23 3.08
N LEU A 22 -9.55 -0.43 2.14
CA LEU A 22 -10.90 0.12 2.16
C LEU A 22 -11.49 0.05 0.76
N GLU A 23 -12.61 -0.66 0.61
CA GLU A 23 -13.40 -0.62 -0.62
C GLU A 23 -14.12 0.72 -0.74
N ASP A 24 -14.02 1.34 -1.90
CA ASP A 24 -14.60 2.65 -2.19
C ASP A 24 -14.94 2.76 -3.68
N GLU A 25 -16.25 2.81 -3.97
CA GLU A 25 -16.78 2.90 -5.33
C GLU A 25 -16.38 4.19 -6.05
N ASN A 26 -16.25 5.30 -5.31
CA ASN A 26 -15.83 6.57 -5.89
C ASN A 26 -14.37 6.48 -6.35
N ILE A 27 -13.50 5.86 -5.53
CA ILE A 27 -12.11 5.60 -5.93
C ILE A 27 -12.06 4.72 -7.18
N GLY A 28 -12.86 3.65 -7.24
CA GLY A 28 -12.91 2.79 -8.43
C GLY A 28 -13.28 3.55 -9.70
N LYS A 29 -14.24 4.47 -9.63
CA LYS A 29 -14.63 5.36 -10.75
C LYS A 29 -13.49 6.33 -11.13
N LEU A 30 -12.85 6.95 -10.14
CA LEU A 30 -11.74 7.87 -10.37
C LEU A 30 -10.54 7.19 -11.00
N VAL A 31 -10.24 5.93 -10.62
CA VAL A 31 -9.17 5.16 -11.27
C VAL A 31 -9.48 4.95 -12.75
N GLN A 32 -10.73 4.61 -13.10
CA GLN A 32 -11.13 4.48 -14.50
C GLN A 32 -11.02 5.82 -15.26
N GLU A 33 -11.48 6.91 -14.66
CA GLU A 33 -11.39 8.24 -15.25
C GLU A 33 -9.94 8.67 -15.53
N VAL A 34 -9.04 8.46 -14.56
CA VAL A 34 -7.61 8.76 -14.71
C VAL A 34 -6.98 7.92 -15.82
N ASP A 35 -7.40 6.66 -15.96
CA ASP A 35 -6.90 5.75 -17.00
C ASP A 35 -7.40 6.12 -18.38
N ASP A 36 -8.69 6.44 -18.52
CA ASP A 36 -9.29 6.91 -19.77
C ASP A 36 -8.64 8.21 -20.28
N LEU A 37 -8.15 9.05 -19.36
CA LEU A 37 -7.39 10.26 -19.67
C LEU A 37 -5.90 10.01 -19.98
N GLY A 38 -5.41 8.78 -19.84
CA GLY A 38 -4.00 8.43 -20.03
C GLY A 38 -3.07 9.02 -18.96
N LEU A 39 -3.59 9.33 -17.77
CA LEU A 39 -2.87 10.01 -16.69
C LEU A 39 -2.36 9.05 -15.60
N SER A 40 -2.61 7.75 -15.72
CA SER A 40 -2.33 6.77 -14.66
C SER A 40 -0.88 6.73 -14.19
N THR A 41 0.10 7.05 -15.05
CA THR A 41 1.53 7.12 -14.68
C THR A 41 2.02 8.53 -14.34
N ASN A 42 1.15 9.53 -14.42
CA ASN A 42 1.49 10.93 -14.14
C ASN A 42 1.28 11.22 -12.65
N LEU A 43 2.24 11.87 -11.99
CA LEU A 43 2.13 12.30 -10.59
C LEU A 43 0.96 13.27 -10.37
N GLU A 44 0.60 14.07 -11.39
CA GLU A 44 -0.55 14.99 -11.35
C GLU A 44 -1.89 14.28 -11.18
N SER A 45 -1.99 12.98 -11.49
CA SER A 45 -3.20 12.18 -11.23
C SER A 45 -3.60 12.18 -9.75
N TRP A 46 -2.68 12.48 -8.84
CA TRP A 46 -2.97 12.62 -7.42
C TRP A 46 -4.11 13.61 -7.13
N LYS A 47 -4.26 14.67 -7.94
CA LYS A 47 -5.30 15.69 -7.76
C LYS A 47 -6.73 15.11 -7.79
N PHE A 48 -6.94 13.99 -8.47
CA PHE A 48 -8.24 13.31 -8.55
C PHE A 48 -8.60 12.61 -7.24
N PHE A 49 -7.60 12.09 -6.52
CA PHE A 49 -7.82 11.30 -5.30
C PHE A 49 -7.66 12.10 -4.02
N LYS A 50 -6.89 13.19 -4.07
CA LYS A 50 -6.49 13.99 -2.90
C LYS A 50 -7.66 14.32 -1.98
N ASP A 51 -8.75 14.86 -2.51
CA ASP A 51 -9.88 15.30 -1.70
C ASP A 51 -10.59 14.10 -1.03
N THR A 52 -10.69 12.96 -1.72
CA THR A 52 -11.26 11.73 -1.15
C THR A 52 -10.40 11.21 0.00
N VAL A 53 -9.07 11.19 -0.17
CA VAL A 53 -8.12 10.76 0.87
C VAL A 53 -8.13 11.73 2.06
N HIS A 54 -8.07 13.03 1.81
CA HIS A 54 -8.07 14.07 2.84
C HIS A 54 -9.44 14.23 3.53
N GLY A 55 -10.52 13.79 2.92
CA GLY A 55 -11.87 13.81 3.50
C GLY A 55 -12.18 12.64 4.42
N ASN A 56 -11.44 11.53 4.31
CA ASN A 56 -11.72 10.31 5.06
C ASN A 56 -10.93 10.26 6.38
N SER A 57 -11.62 10.36 7.52
CA SER A 57 -10.99 10.41 8.84
C SER A 57 -10.15 9.17 9.18
N THR A 58 -10.59 7.98 8.77
CA THR A 58 -9.88 6.72 9.00
C THR A 58 -8.56 6.68 8.21
N ILE A 59 -8.60 7.07 6.94
CA ILE A 59 -7.39 7.15 6.10
C ILE A 59 -6.42 8.20 6.64
N ARG A 60 -6.93 9.36 7.06
CA ARG A 60 -6.11 10.43 7.63
C ARG A 60 -5.36 10.01 8.89
N GLN A 61 -5.98 9.23 9.77
CA GLN A 61 -5.31 8.73 10.98
C GLN A 61 -4.07 7.90 10.64
N ILE A 62 -4.10 7.15 9.54
CA ILE A 62 -2.97 6.32 9.10
C ILE A 62 -1.93 7.16 8.36
N LEU A 63 -2.38 8.10 7.53
CA LEU A 63 -1.51 8.96 6.71
C LEU A 63 -1.05 10.23 7.43
N GLU A 64 -1.27 10.35 8.75
CA GLU A 64 -0.79 11.47 9.53
C GLU A 64 0.74 11.60 9.37
N GLY A 65 1.22 12.80 9.02
CA GLY A 65 2.62 13.07 8.71
C GLY A 65 3.04 12.77 7.25
N PHE A 66 2.23 12.04 6.47
CA PHE A 66 2.45 11.77 5.04
C PHE A 66 1.62 12.67 4.10
N LEU A 67 0.59 13.35 4.61
CA LEU A 67 -0.27 14.24 3.79
C LEU A 67 0.35 15.62 3.52
N GLU A 68 1.50 15.91 4.13
CA GLU A 68 2.20 17.17 3.95
C GLU A 68 2.93 17.22 2.59
N PRO A 69 3.00 18.40 1.93
CA PRO A 69 3.85 18.60 0.76
C PRO A 69 5.32 18.25 1.07
N PRO A 70 6.08 17.69 0.12
CA PRO A 70 5.77 17.59 -1.32
C PRO A 70 5.12 16.25 -1.75
N ASN A 71 4.42 15.53 -0.87
CA ASN A 71 3.81 14.25 -1.25
C ASN A 71 2.70 14.37 -2.31
N PRO A 72 2.53 13.34 -3.18
CA PRO A 72 3.37 12.15 -3.33
C PRO A 72 4.70 12.41 -4.09
N HIS A 73 5.70 11.53 -3.92
CA HIS A 73 7.02 11.66 -4.54
C HIS A 73 7.15 10.96 -5.90
N SER A 74 6.40 9.89 -6.13
CA SER A 74 6.36 9.19 -7.41
C SER A 74 5.02 8.49 -7.61
N CYS A 75 4.72 8.18 -8.87
CA CYS A 75 3.50 7.51 -9.32
C CYS A 75 3.89 6.36 -10.24
N HIS A 76 3.34 5.17 -9.99
CA HIS A 76 3.57 3.98 -10.78
C HIS A 76 2.26 3.24 -10.99
N THR A 77 2.14 2.54 -12.11
CA THR A 77 0.98 1.68 -12.38
C THR A 77 1.40 0.24 -12.43
N PHE A 78 0.48 -0.64 -12.03
CA PHE A 78 0.70 -2.06 -12.13
C PHE A 78 -0.57 -2.79 -12.54
N GLY A 79 -0.39 -3.83 -13.36
CA GLY A 79 -1.45 -4.76 -13.73
C GLY A 79 -1.36 -6.07 -12.93
N PRO A 80 -2.24 -7.03 -13.28
CA PRO A 80 -2.22 -8.37 -12.68
C PRO A 80 -0.95 -9.12 -13.06
N GLU A 81 -0.34 -9.77 -12.07
CA GLU A 81 0.77 -10.71 -12.24
C GLU A 81 0.53 -11.92 -11.33
N PRO A 82 -0.42 -12.81 -11.69
CA PRO A 82 -0.84 -13.90 -10.81
C PRO A 82 0.30 -14.90 -10.55
N ARG A 83 0.34 -15.43 -9.32
CA ARG A 83 1.37 -16.33 -8.75
C ARG A 83 2.72 -15.68 -8.47
N GLN A 84 2.84 -14.36 -8.59
CA GLN A 84 4.04 -13.63 -8.20
C GLN A 84 3.70 -12.68 -7.04
N VAL A 85 4.47 -12.82 -5.97
CA VAL A 85 4.34 -11.98 -4.77
C VAL A 85 5.42 -10.92 -4.81
N PHE A 86 5.05 -9.67 -4.58
CA PHE A 86 5.96 -8.53 -4.64
C PHE A 86 5.91 -7.70 -3.37
N CYS A 87 6.98 -6.96 -3.10
CA CYS A 87 6.98 -5.78 -2.24
C CYS A 87 7.66 -4.60 -2.96
N PHE A 88 7.44 -3.39 -2.46
CA PHE A 88 8.03 -2.17 -3.05
C PHE A 88 9.50 -2.00 -2.66
N TRP A 89 9.84 -2.34 -1.43
CA TRP A 89 11.20 -2.21 -0.93
C TRP A 89 11.45 -3.19 0.23
N PRO A 90 12.42 -4.11 0.14
CA PRO A 90 12.58 -5.18 1.13
C PRO A 90 13.45 -4.79 2.34
N GLN A 91 14.21 -3.70 2.26
CA GLN A 91 15.15 -3.33 3.33
C GLN A 91 14.41 -2.85 4.58
N PRO A 92 14.93 -3.12 5.80
CA PRO A 92 14.32 -2.68 7.04
C PRO A 92 14.39 -1.14 7.23
N ASN A 93 13.79 -0.67 8.32
CA ASN A 93 13.86 0.73 8.80
C ASN A 93 13.29 1.75 7.80
N GLN A 94 12.18 1.40 7.15
CA GLN A 94 11.48 2.24 6.18
C GLN A 94 10.16 2.81 6.71
N SER A 95 10.00 2.94 8.03
CA SER A 95 8.76 3.46 8.65
C SER A 95 8.38 4.87 8.20
N HIS A 96 9.34 5.65 7.70
CA HIS A 96 9.12 6.97 7.11
C HIS A 96 8.56 6.91 5.68
N ARG A 97 8.32 5.72 5.11
CA ARG A 97 7.80 5.52 3.75
C ARG A 97 6.62 4.57 3.75
N LEU A 98 5.65 4.86 2.90
CA LEU A 98 4.56 3.94 2.61
C LEU A 98 4.14 4.08 1.15
N VAL A 99 3.31 3.15 0.68
CA VAL A 99 2.64 3.26 -0.61
C VAL A 99 1.13 3.36 -0.40
N LEU A 100 0.57 4.42 -0.96
CA LEU A 100 -0.87 4.63 -1.08
C LEU A 100 -1.29 4.24 -2.49
N SER A 101 -2.11 3.20 -2.63
CA SER A 101 -2.52 2.64 -3.92
C SER A 101 -4.02 2.77 -4.12
N MET A 102 -4.41 3.29 -5.29
CA MET A 102 -5.78 3.35 -5.79
C MET A 102 -6.01 2.15 -6.70
N TRP A 103 -7.12 1.44 -6.51
CA TRP A 103 -7.46 0.22 -7.23
C TRP A 103 -8.77 0.38 -7.99
N SER A 104 -8.74 -0.09 -9.25
CA SER A 104 -9.93 -0.19 -10.10
C SER A 104 -10.93 -1.23 -9.60
N ALA A 105 -12.17 -1.12 -10.07
CA ALA A 105 -13.22 -2.10 -9.83
C ALA A 105 -12.83 -3.50 -10.33
N GLY A 106 -13.33 -4.53 -9.63
CA GLY A 106 -13.02 -5.94 -9.91
C GLY A 106 -11.61 -6.39 -9.52
N THR A 107 -10.90 -5.60 -8.70
CA THR A 107 -9.57 -5.95 -8.22
C THR A 107 -9.61 -7.16 -7.30
N LYS A 108 -8.63 -8.06 -7.46
CA LYS A 108 -8.43 -9.23 -6.59
C LYS A 108 -6.97 -9.32 -6.17
N LEU A 109 -6.74 -9.44 -4.87
CA LEU A 109 -5.41 -9.45 -4.25
C LEU A 109 -5.24 -10.67 -3.35
N GLU A 110 -4.00 -11.10 -3.17
CA GLU A 110 -3.60 -11.82 -1.96
C GLU A 110 -2.68 -10.94 -1.12
N LEU A 111 -3.07 -10.74 0.13
CA LEU A 111 -2.38 -9.90 1.09
C LEU A 111 -1.62 -10.80 2.08
N HIS A 112 -0.31 -10.64 2.17
CA HIS A 112 0.51 -11.41 3.10
C HIS A 112 0.68 -10.62 4.41
N GLU A 113 -0.38 -10.54 5.21
CA GLU A 113 -0.43 -9.76 6.45
C GLU A 113 0.75 -10.11 7.39
N GLY A 114 1.42 -9.09 7.94
CA GLY A 114 2.58 -9.22 8.81
C GLY A 114 3.93 -9.43 8.08
N SER A 115 3.92 -9.54 6.75
CA SER A 115 5.13 -9.70 5.93
C SER A 115 6.17 -8.61 6.11
N HIS A 116 5.74 -7.37 6.41
CA HIS A 116 6.63 -6.24 6.67
C HIS A 116 7.52 -6.44 7.90
N LYS A 117 7.12 -7.27 8.88
CA LYS A 117 7.89 -7.46 10.12
C LYS A 117 9.13 -8.35 9.94
N GLY A 118 9.10 -9.25 8.96
CA GLY A 118 10.11 -10.30 8.80
C GLY A 118 11.24 -9.93 7.83
N PRO A 119 12.42 -10.56 7.96
CA PRO A 119 13.51 -10.42 6.99
C PRO A 119 13.22 -11.27 5.74
N LEU A 120 12.28 -10.81 4.92
CA LEU A 120 11.94 -11.47 3.67
C LEU A 120 13.08 -11.32 2.67
N LYS A 121 13.54 -12.46 2.13
CA LYS A 121 14.37 -12.45 0.93
C LYS A 121 13.51 -12.00 -0.25
N ALA A 122 14.03 -11.05 -1.01
CA ALA A 122 13.39 -10.56 -2.22
C ALA A 122 14.45 -10.26 -3.30
N VAL A 123 14.05 -10.33 -4.56
CA VAL A 123 14.91 -10.12 -5.73
C VAL A 123 14.29 -9.05 -6.61
N LEU A 124 15.09 -8.11 -7.11
CA LEU A 124 14.60 -7.07 -8.01
C LEU A 124 14.04 -7.70 -9.29
N ALA A 125 12.79 -7.39 -9.62
CA ALA A 125 12.09 -7.85 -10.80
C ALA A 125 12.06 -6.79 -11.91
N SER A 126 11.72 -7.19 -13.13
CA SER A 126 11.69 -6.31 -14.31
C SER A 126 10.61 -5.22 -14.24
N ASN A 127 9.59 -5.41 -13.41
CA ASN A 127 8.52 -4.42 -13.18
C ASN A 127 8.92 -3.34 -12.15
N GLY A 128 10.17 -3.34 -11.68
CA GLY A 128 10.69 -2.37 -10.71
C GLY A 128 10.33 -2.67 -9.25
N LEU A 129 9.57 -3.73 -8.98
CA LEU A 129 9.29 -4.23 -7.63
C LEU A 129 10.29 -5.32 -7.24
N PHE A 130 10.21 -5.78 -5.99
CA PHE A 130 10.99 -6.91 -5.51
C PHE A 130 10.11 -8.14 -5.36
N GLU A 131 10.40 -9.19 -6.12
CA GLU A 131 9.72 -10.47 -6.02
C GLU A 131 10.13 -11.18 -4.73
N VAL A 132 9.14 -11.63 -3.96
CA VAL A 132 9.30 -12.37 -2.71
C VAL A 132 8.98 -13.84 -2.99
N PRO A 133 9.96 -14.76 -2.96
CA PRO A 133 9.70 -16.17 -3.22
C PRO A 133 8.75 -16.78 -2.17
N GLY A 134 7.84 -17.67 -2.58
CA GLY A 134 6.90 -18.36 -1.68
C GLY A 134 7.58 -19.05 -0.49
N ALA A 135 8.72 -19.70 -0.73
CA ALA A 135 9.52 -20.33 0.34
C ALA A 135 10.01 -19.33 1.41
N SER A 136 10.19 -18.05 1.06
CA SER A 136 10.55 -16.99 2.00
C SER A 136 9.38 -16.68 2.95
N LEU A 137 8.16 -16.68 2.44
CA LEU A 137 6.93 -16.45 3.20
C LEU A 137 6.62 -17.64 4.11
N GLU A 138 6.70 -18.86 3.58
CA GLU A 138 6.49 -20.11 4.31
C GLU A 138 7.46 -20.25 5.50
N LYS A 139 8.74 -19.94 5.29
CA LYS A 139 9.76 -19.97 6.34
C LYS A 139 9.38 -19.09 7.55
N HIS A 140 8.66 -18.00 7.32
CA HIS A 140 8.22 -17.07 8.36
C HIS A 140 6.76 -17.25 8.74
N SER A 141 6.10 -18.34 8.29
CA SER A 141 4.71 -18.65 8.57
C SER A 141 3.72 -17.54 8.16
N ILE A 142 4.07 -16.78 7.12
CA ILE A 142 3.22 -15.70 6.60
C ILE A 142 2.17 -16.31 5.66
N LYS A 143 0.90 -16.06 5.94
CA LYS A 143 -0.23 -16.58 5.17
C LYS A 143 -0.78 -15.52 4.23
N ALA A 144 -1.25 -15.96 3.06
CA ALA A 144 -2.03 -15.16 2.16
C ALA A 144 -3.47 -14.99 2.69
N VAL A 145 -3.97 -13.76 2.64
CA VAL A 145 -5.36 -13.40 2.94
C VAL A 145 -5.96 -12.83 1.65
N PRO A 146 -6.97 -13.49 1.04
CA PRO A 146 -7.60 -12.95 -0.16
C PRO A 146 -8.34 -11.65 0.17
N ARG A 147 -8.24 -10.67 -0.72
CA ARG A 147 -9.02 -9.43 -0.68
C ARG A 147 -9.58 -9.11 -2.05
N ASP A 148 -10.88 -8.92 -2.10
CA ASP A 148 -11.60 -8.50 -3.29
C ASP A 148 -12.07 -7.05 -3.10
N LEU A 149 -11.82 -6.22 -4.11
CA LEU A 149 -12.30 -4.84 -4.22
C LEU A 149 -13.20 -4.79 -5.46
N GLU A 150 -14.41 -5.31 -5.32
CA GLU A 150 -15.39 -5.41 -6.41
C GLU A 150 -15.68 -4.03 -7.01
N LYS A 151 -15.74 -3.00 -6.16
CA LYS A 151 -16.01 -1.62 -6.56
C LYS A 151 -14.77 -0.75 -6.69
N GLY A 152 -13.58 -1.31 -6.48
CA GLY A 152 -12.33 -0.56 -6.38
C GLY A 152 -12.11 -0.03 -4.97
N GLY A 153 -11.04 0.72 -4.75
CA GLY A 153 -10.75 1.24 -3.42
C GLY A 153 -9.30 1.61 -3.18
N ILE A 154 -8.96 1.71 -1.90
CA ILE A 154 -7.67 2.17 -1.42
C ILE A 154 -6.94 1.06 -0.67
N LEU A 155 -5.62 1.01 -0.87
CA LEU A 155 -4.69 0.28 -0.04
C LEU A 155 -3.62 1.23 0.50
N ILE A 156 -3.36 1.19 1.80
CA ILE A 156 -2.20 1.85 2.44
C ILE A 156 -1.28 0.72 2.88
N SER A 157 -0.02 0.72 2.45
CA SER A 157 0.90 -0.39 2.72
C SER A 157 2.28 0.07 3.14
N ASP A 158 2.88 -0.61 4.12
CA ASP A 158 4.32 -0.54 4.39
C ASP A 158 5.07 -0.95 3.11
N VAL A 159 6.17 -0.28 2.76
CA VAL A 159 6.91 -0.58 1.54
C VAL A 159 7.42 -2.03 1.46
N ARG A 160 7.62 -2.69 2.61
CA ARG A 160 8.05 -4.10 2.70
C ARG A 160 6.89 -5.09 2.64
N PHE A 161 5.66 -4.61 2.70
CA PHE A 161 4.48 -5.46 2.67
C PHE A 161 4.42 -6.26 1.35
N ALA A 162 4.20 -7.56 1.48
CA ALA A 162 4.16 -8.50 0.38
C ALA A 162 2.72 -8.72 -0.09
N PHE A 163 2.50 -8.68 -1.41
CA PHE A 163 1.19 -8.84 -2.03
C PHE A 163 1.26 -9.51 -3.41
N GLU A 164 0.19 -10.19 -3.80
CA GLU A 164 -0.04 -10.68 -5.16
C GLU A 164 -1.21 -9.93 -5.79
N ARG A 165 -1.08 -9.59 -7.09
CA ARG A 165 -2.12 -8.96 -7.89
C ARG A 165 -2.74 -9.98 -8.84
N LYS A 166 -3.94 -10.47 -8.52
CA LYS A 166 -4.63 -11.49 -9.32
C LYS A 166 -5.49 -10.92 -10.43
N ALA A 167 -6.11 -9.76 -10.18
CA ALA A 167 -6.94 -9.06 -11.15
C ALA A 167 -7.00 -7.56 -10.82
N GLY A 168 -7.41 -6.77 -11.79
CA GLY A 168 -7.54 -5.31 -11.68
C GLY A 168 -6.26 -4.55 -12.01
N PHE A 169 -6.37 -3.24 -11.88
CA PHE A 169 -5.35 -2.25 -12.18
C PHE A 169 -5.15 -1.32 -10.99
N THR A 170 -3.90 -0.90 -10.75
CA THR A 170 -3.55 0.04 -9.69
C THR A 170 -2.75 1.24 -10.18
N ILE A 171 -3.03 2.37 -9.54
CA ILE A 171 -2.19 3.57 -9.50
C ILE A 171 -1.61 3.67 -8.08
N ALA A 172 -0.30 3.60 -7.96
CA ALA A 172 0.42 3.56 -6.68
C ALA A 172 1.27 4.81 -6.49
N TYR A 173 1.09 5.47 -5.36
CA TYR A 173 1.81 6.67 -4.96
C TYR A 173 2.78 6.37 -3.81
N ARG A 174 4.05 6.73 -4.00
CA ARG A 174 5.03 6.69 -2.93
C ARG A 174 4.88 7.93 -2.05
N MET A 175 4.70 7.70 -0.75
CA MET A 175 4.58 8.73 0.27
C MET A 175 5.76 8.66 1.24
N GLU A 176 6.23 9.81 1.70
CA GLU A 176 7.28 9.92 2.71
C GLU A 176 6.85 10.88 3.83
N SER A 177 7.04 10.48 5.09
CA SER A 177 6.70 11.33 6.22
C SER A 177 7.76 12.41 6.42
N VAL A 178 7.34 13.63 6.72
CA VAL A 178 8.25 14.75 7.03
C VAL A 178 8.87 14.62 8.43
N THR A 179 8.34 13.73 9.27
CA THR A 179 8.86 13.50 10.62
C THR A 179 10.21 12.79 10.56
N PRO A 180 11.29 13.37 11.14
CA PRO A 180 12.53 12.64 11.30
C PRO A 180 12.28 11.40 12.17
N ASN A 181 12.91 10.28 11.82
CA ASN A 181 12.90 9.06 12.63
C ASN A 181 13.03 9.43 14.11
N GLN A 182 12.19 8.84 14.96
CA GLN A 182 12.41 8.81 16.42
C GLN A 182 13.61 7.91 16.78
N ASP A 183 14.70 8.01 16.02
CA ASP A 183 16.02 7.52 16.39
C ASP A 183 16.95 8.72 16.26
N GLY A 184 17.11 9.42 17.38
CA GLY A 184 17.92 10.63 17.51
C GLY A 184 19.38 10.38 17.15
N ILE A 185 19.72 10.58 15.87
CA ILE A 185 21.09 10.72 15.43
C ILE A 185 21.21 12.08 14.71
N PRO A 186 21.95 13.05 15.29
CA PRO A 186 22.20 14.30 14.61
C PRO A 186 23.05 14.03 13.36
N LYS A 187 22.67 14.59 12.20
CA LYS A 187 23.62 14.74 11.11
C LYS A 187 24.63 15.80 11.53
N VAL A 188 25.82 15.32 11.84
CA VAL A 188 27.06 16.10 11.95
C VAL A 188 27.62 16.23 10.52
N GLY A 189 27.97 17.45 10.12
CA GLY A 189 28.77 17.74 8.92
C GLY A 189 27.99 18.21 7.72
#